data_AF-A0A957IHN0-F1
#
_entry.id   AF-A0A957IHN0-F1
#
_cell.length_a   1.000
_cell.length_b   1.000
_cell.length_c   1.000
_cell.angle_alpha   90.00
_cell.angle_beta   90.00
_cell.angle_gamma   90.00
#
_symmetry.space_group_name_H-M   'P 1'
#
loop_
_entity.id
_entity.type
_entity.pdbx_description
1 polymer ?
#
loop_
_entity_poly.entity_id
_entity_poly.type
_entity_poly.pdbx_seq_one_letter_code
_entity_poly.pdbx_strand_id
1 'polypeptide(L)' 'MMSEVSETLSFEAALAELEKIVAQLESGDLTLEASLDLFEKGQKLAQQCNVQLETAALRIEQLTSDGEIVELDL' A
#
# COMPACT_ATOMS: atom_id res chain seq x y z
N MET A 1 -16.43 24.31 3.82
CA MET A 1 -15.93 23.12 4.53
C MET A 1 -15.68 22.08 3.45
N MET A 2 -14.42 21.91 3.05
CA MET A 2 -14.05 20.93 2.02
C MET A 2 -13.91 19.58 2.72
N SER A 3 -14.89 18.72 2.49
CA SER A 3 -14.79 17.30 2.83
C SER A 3 -13.90 16.66 1.77
N GLU A 4 -12.59 16.68 1.97
CA GLU A 4 -11.68 15.80 1.24
C GLU A 4 -11.85 14.40 1.83
N VAL A 5 -12.83 13.67 1.29
CA VAL A 5 -12.83 12.20 1.39
C VAL A 5 -11.64 11.75 0.57
N SER A 6 -10.52 11.48 1.24
CA SER A 6 -9.39 10.81 0.63
C SER A 6 -9.86 9.41 0.25
N GLU A 7 -10.21 9.21 -1.03
CA GLU A 7 -10.63 7.90 -1.52
C GLU A 7 -9.46 6.94 -1.35
N THR A 8 -9.54 6.05 -0.36
CA THR A 8 -8.59 4.95 -0.21
C THR A 8 -8.70 4.06 -1.44
N LEU A 9 -7.66 4.08 -2.28
CA LEU A 9 -7.52 3.19 -3.43
C LEU A 9 -7.70 1.72 -3.02
N SER A 10 -8.19 0.89 -3.94
CA SER A 10 -8.11 -0.57 -3.77
C SER A 10 -6.65 -1.01 -3.68
N PHE A 11 -6.40 -2.21 -3.15
CA PHE A 11 -5.06 -2.77 -3.06
C PHE A 11 -4.35 -2.78 -4.43
N GLU A 12 -5.04 -3.25 -5.46
CA GLU A 12 -4.50 -3.35 -6.83
C GLU A 12 -4.19 -1.98 -7.41
N ALA A 13 -5.05 -0.99 -7.17
CA ALA A 13 -4.83 0.38 -7.64
C ALA A 13 -3.67 1.06 -6.89
N ALA A 14 -3.58 0.85 -5.58
CA ALA A 14 -2.48 1.38 -4.77
C ALA A 14 -1.13 0.75 -5.17
N LEU A 15 -1.12 -0.57 -5.41
CA LEU A 15 0.06 -1.31 -5.85
C LEU A 15 0.51 -0.84 -7.24
N ALA A 16 -0.40 -0.72 -8.21
CA ALA A 16 -0.07 -0.26 -9.56
C ALA A 16 0.51 1.17 -9.56
N GLU A 17 -0.03 2.07 -8.73
CA GLU A 17 0.51 3.42 -8.60
C GLU A 17 1.88 3.41 -7.91
N LEU A 18 2.10 2.54 -6.91
CA LEU A 18 3.40 2.37 -6.27
C LEU A 18 4.46 1.86 -7.25
N GLU A 19 4.14 0.85 -8.07
CA GLU A 19 5.03 0.32 -9.11
C GLU A 19 5.44 1.40 -10.11
N LYS A 20 4.48 2.25 -10.52
CA LYS A 20 4.75 3.39 -11.39
C LYS A 20 5.70 4.39 -10.75
N ILE A 21 5.52 4.71 -9.47
CA ILE A 21 6.41 5.61 -8.73
C ILE A 21 7.83 5.03 -8.66
N VAL A 22 7.95 3.74 -8.34
CA VAL A 22 9.25 3.05 -8.31
C VAL A 22 9.93 3.15 -9.68
N ALA A 23 9.23 2.83 -10.76
CA ALA A 23 9.76 2.93 -12.12
C ALA A 23 10.23 4.36 -12.47
N GLN A 24 9.51 5.39 -12.00
CA GLN A 24 9.91 6.79 -12.18
C GLN A 24 11.16 7.14 -11.38
N LEU A 25 11.25 6.70 -10.12
CA LEU A 25 12.44 6.92 -9.27
C LEU A 25 13.67 6.21 -9.85
N GLU A 26 13.50 5.00 -10.40
CA GLU A 26 14.58 4.22 -11.02
C GLU A 26 15.06 4.79 -12.35
N SER A 27 14.23 5.58 -13.04
CA SER A 27 14.62 6.22 -14.32
C SER A 27 15.78 7.19 -14.18
N GLY A 28 15.94 7.82 -13.01
CA GLY A 28 17.03 8.76 -12.72
C GLY A 28 16.90 10.14 -13.38
N ASP A 29 15.85 10.41 -14.14
CA ASP A 29 15.64 11.67 -14.90
C ASP A 29 14.94 12.77 -14.08
N LEU A 30 14.77 12.56 -12.77
CA LEU A 30 14.01 13.45 -11.89
C LEU A 30 14.91 14.46 -11.19
N THR A 31 14.34 15.65 -10.91
CA THR A 31 14.97 16.58 -9.98
C THR A 31 14.93 16.02 -8.56
N LEU A 32 15.79 16.56 -7.68
CA LEU A 32 15.79 16.17 -6.26
C LEU A 32 14.42 16.39 -5.60
N GLU A 33 13.79 17.53 -5.86
CA GLU A 33 12.47 17.86 -5.31
C GLU A 33 11.40 16.87 -5.80
N ALA A 34 11.35 16.59 -7.11
CA ALA A 34 10.42 15.61 -7.66
C ALA A 34 10.66 14.19 -7.12
N SER A 35 11.92 13.82 -6.88
CA SER A 35 12.28 12.54 -6.28
C SER A 35 11.78 12.43 -4.84
N LEU A 36 11.87 13.51 -4.06
CA LEU A 36 11.36 13.56 -2.68
C LEU A 36 9.83 13.44 -2.65
N ASP A 37 9.12 14.17 -3.51
CA ASP A 37 7.66 14.12 -3.61
C ASP A 37 7.16 12.71 -3.96
N LEU A 38 7.81 12.09 -4.95
CA LEU A 38 7.49 10.72 -5.36
C LEU A 38 7.80 9.71 -4.26
N PHE A 39 8.91 9.88 -3.55
CA PHE A 39 9.26 9.02 -2.41
C PHE A 39 8.22 9.10 -1.29
N GLU A 40 7.79 10.30 -0.90
CA GLU A 40 6.76 10.49 0.12
C GLU A 40 5.43 9.86 -0.30
N LYS A 41 5.03 10.03 -1.55
CA LYS A 41 3.82 9.42 -2.09
C LYS A 41 3.93 7.89 -2.12
N GLY A 42 5.08 7.37 -2.56
CA GLY A 42 5.37 5.93 -2.56
C GLY A 42 5.29 5.33 -1.15
N GLN A 43 5.83 6.02 -0.14
CA GLN A 43 5.78 5.56 1.24
C GLN A 43 4.34 5.45 1.78
N LYS A 44 3.49 6.45 1.46
CA LYS A 44 2.06 6.43 1.83
C LYS A 44 1.32 5.27 1.16
N LEU A 45 1.57 5.02 -0.13
CA LEU A 45 0.96 3.89 -0.85
C LEU A 45 1.43 2.55 -0.30
N ALA A 46 2.72 2.39 0.00
CA ALA A 46 3.25 1.18 0.62
C ALA A 46 2.61 0.90 1.98
N GLN A 47 2.46 1.93 2.82
CA GLN A 47 1.75 1.82 4.09
C GLN A 47 0.29 1.39 3.89
N GLN A 48 -0.40 1.98 2.92
CA GLN A 48 -1.78 1.62 2.59
C GLN A 48 -1.90 0.16 2.13
N CYS A 49 -0.97 -0.33 1.31
CA CYS A 49 -0.93 -1.72 0.89
C CYS A 49 -0.74 -2.66 2.08
N ASN A 50 0.19 -2.36 2.99
CA ASN A 50 0.44 -3.15 4.19
C ASN A 50 -0.80 -3.24 5.09
N VAL A 51 -1.48 -2.12 5.34
CA VAL A 51 -2.71 -2.12 6.16
C VAL A 51 -3.81 -2.98 5.53
N GLN A 52 -3.95 -2.94 4.20
CA GLN A 52 -4.94 -3.79 3.50
C GLN A 52 -4.59 -5.27 3.60
N LEU A 53 -3.31 -5.63 3.47
CA LEU A 53 -2.84 -7.02 3.62
C LEU A 53 -3.02 -7.53 5.05
N GLU A 54 -2.68 -6.72 6.05
CA GLU A 54 -2.88 -7.04 7.46
C GLU A 54 -4.36 -7.26 7.78
N THR A 55 -5.23 -6.38 7.28
CA THR A 55 -6.69 -6.51 7.43
C THR A 55 -7.21 -7.79 6.78
N ALA A 56 -6.70 -8.14 5.59
CA ALA A 56 -7.07 -9.38 4.91
C ALA A 56 -6.58 -10.62 5.69
N ALA A 57 -5.36 -10.61 6.20
CA ALA A 57 -4.81 -11.68 7.02
C ALA A 57 -5.62 -11.90 8.30
N LEU A 58 -5.95 -10.83 9.04
CA LEU A 58 -6.80 -10.90 10.24
C LEU A 58 -8.19 -11.46 9.93
N ARG A 59 -8.77 -11.11 8.78
CA ARG A 59 -10.07 -11.65 8.36
C ARG A 59 -9.98 -13.14 8.04
N ILE A 60 -8.90 -13.58 7.39
CA ILE A 60 -8.64 -15.01 7.16
C ILE A 60 -8.54 -15.71 8.51
N GLU A 61 -7.76 -15.16 9.44
CA GLU A 61 -7.57 -15.72 10.77
C GLU A 61 -8.92 -15.89 11.50
N GLN A 62 -9.78 -14.87 11.52
CA GLN A 62 -11.09 -14.97 12.16
C GLN A 62 -12.00 -16.04 11.53
N LEU A 63 -11.90 -16.26 10.21
CA LEU A 63 -12.69 -17.27 9.51
C LEU A 63 -12.19 -18.69 9.75
N THR A 64 -10.89 -18.87 9.95
CA THR A 64 -10.28 -20.19 10.14
C THR A 64 -10.24 -20.59 11.63
N SER A 65 -10.45 -19.67 12.58
CA SER A 65 -10.51 -20.03 14.02
C SER A 65 -11.77 -20.82 14.41
N ASP A 66 -12.76 -20.90 13.51
CA ASP A 66 -13.87 -21.86 13.58
C ASP A 66 -13.50 -23.28 13.08
N GLY A 67 -12.21 -23.57 12.77
CA GLY A 67 -11.79 -24.90 12.27
C GLY A 67 -10.30 -25.17 12.08
N GLU A 68 -9.43 -24.60 12.91
CA GLU A 68 -7.94 -24.65 12.89
C GLU A 68 -7.24 -23.73 11.86
N ILE A 69 -6.24 -22.97 12.34
CA ILE A 69 -5.40 -22.06 11.55
C ILE A 69 -3.93 -22.27 11.89
N VAL A 70 -3.16 -22.24 10.82
CA VAL A 70 -1.72 -22.36 10.73
C VAL A 70 -1.06 -21.03 11.10
N GLU A 71 0.03 -21.09 11.88
CA GLU A 71 0.94 -19.97 12.14
C GLU A 71 1.40 -19.33 10.81
N LEU A 72 1.09 -18.05 10.61
CA LEU A 72 1.74 -17.23 9.60
C LEU A 72 2.99 -16.60 10.23
N ASP A 73 4.11 -17.32 10.15
CA ASP A 73 5.43 -16.77 10.42
C ASP A 73 5.82 -15.81 9.28
N LEU A 74 5.58 -14.51 9.48
CA LEU A 74 6.12 -13.42 8.65
C LEU A 74 7.44 -12.89 9.21
#